data_AF-A0A087G527-F1
#
_entry.id   AF-A0A087G527-F1
#
_cell.length_a   1.000
_cell.length_b   1.000
_cell.length_c   1.000
_cell.angle_alpha   90.00
_cell.angle_beta   90.00
_cell.angle_gamma   90.00
#
_symmetry.space_group_name_H-M   'P 1'
#
loop_
_entity.id
_entity.type
_entity.pdbx_description
1 polymer ?
#
loop_
_entity_poly.entity_id
_entity_poly.type
_entity_poly.pdbx_seq_one_letter_code
_entity_poly.pdbx_strand_id
1 'polypeptide(L)'
;MDLESFYPLCDPEKENLCLYAYPNGKWHVTPPFLELPPIQPEPVLGINFARDGMLRKDWLRLVAAHCDSWLFSLVSFFGSRLTRDERNRLFDRLNDLPTVYEEVTNNHPG
;
A
#
# COMPACT_ATOMS: atom_id res chain seq x y z
N MET A 1 -2.01 -3.83 -11.14
CA MET A 1 -0.62 -3.31 -11.19
C MET A 1 0.20 -4.30 -11.98
N ASP A 2 1.09 -3.84 -12.87
CA ASP A 2 2.02 -4.74 -13.55
C ASP A 2 3.26 -4.94 -12.66
N LEU A 3 3.39 -6.12 -12.06
CA LEU A 3 4.47 -6.45 -11.13
C LEU A 3 5.85 -6.47 -11.79
N GLU A 4 5.92 -6.71 -13.10
CA GLU A 4 7.18 -6.68 -13.83
C GLU A 4 7.69 -5.24 -14.02
N SER A 5 6.77 -4.28 -14.10
CA SER A 5 7.13 -2.86 -14.08
C SER A 5 7.44 -2.33 -12.67
N PHE A 6 6.88 -2.95 -11.62
CA PHE A 6 7.01 -2.48 -10.24
C PHE A 6 8.38 -2.83 -9.62
N TYR A 7 8.83 -4.08 -9.75
CA TYR A 7 10.08 -4.54 -9.11
C TYR A 7 11.32 -3.70 -9.49
N PRO A 8 11.55 -3.33 -10.76
CA PRO A 8 12.69 -2.50 -11.15
C PRO A 8 12.63 -1.06 -10.62
N LEU A 9 11.45 -0.54 -10.30
CA LEU A 9 11.30 0.83 -9.76
C LEU A 9 11.75 0.91 -8.30
N CYS A 10 11.65 -0.18 -7.55
CA CYS A 10 12.03 -0.28 -6.14
C CYS A 10 13.52 -0.58 -5.93
N ASP A 11 14.40 0.20 -6.54
CA ASP A 11 15.85 0.02 -6.46
C ASP A 11 16.38 0.29 -5.02
N PRO A 12 17.04 -0.69 -4.35
CA PRO A 12 17.61 -0.52 -3.01
C PRO A 12 18.76 0.50 -2.95
N GLU A 13 19.42 0.80 -4.07
CA GLU A 13 20.49 1.80 -4.13
C GLU A 13 19.97 3.24 -4.17
N LYS A 14 18.65 3.43 -4.32
CA LYS A 14 18.00 4.74 -4.20
C LYS A 14 17.69 5.06 -2.75
N GLU A 15 17.36 6.33 -2.50
CA GLU A 15 16.77 6.74 -1.22
C GLU A 15 15.51 5.93 -0.86
N ASN A 16 15.03 6.03 0.38
CA ASN A 16 13.88 5.26 0.84
C ASN A 16 12.61 5.62 0.03
N LEU A 17 12.03 4.63 -0.63
CA LEU A 17 10.88 4.81 -1.50
C LEU A 17 9.57 4.41 -0.80
N CYS A 18 8.48 5.01 -1.24
CA CYS A 18 7.11 4.70 -0.87
C CYS A 18 6.33 4.27 -2.12
N LEU A 19 5.27 3.48 -1.94
CA LEU A 19 4.28 3.20 -2.99
C LEU A 19 3.00 4.00 -2.72
N TYR A 20 2.73 5.00 -3.56
CA TYR A 20 1.51 5.80 -3.53
C TYR A 20 0.51 5.27 -4.55
N ALA A 21 -0.75 5.08 -4.13
CA ALA A 21 -1.87 4.77 -5.00
C ALA A 21 -2.90 5.91 -4.99
N TYR A 22 -3.56 6.12 -6.12
CA TYR A 22 -4.50 7.23 -6.32
C TYR A 22 -5.89 6.71 -6.70
N PRO A 23 -6.99 7.43 -6.40
CA PRO A 23 -8.36 7.00 -6.69
C PRO A 23 -8.67 6.72 -8.17
N ASN A 24 -7.86 7.28 -9.09
CA ASN A 24 -7.97 7.02 -10.53
C ASN A 24 -7.30 5.71 -10.98
N GLY A 25 -6.87 4.87 -10.04
CA GLY A 25 -6.19 3.60 -10.30
C GLY A 25 -4.71 3.73 -10.68
N LYS A 26 -4.16 4.95 -10.72
CA LYS A 26 -2.73 5.17 -10.94
C LYS A 26 -1.96 4.94 -9.64
N TRP A 27 -0.66 4.64 -9.79
CA TRP A 27 0.25 4.46 -8.68
C TRP A 27 1.64 4.98 -9.05
N HIS A 28 2.45 5.34 -8.05
CA HIS A 28 3.82 5.84 -8.22
C HIS A 28 4.72 5.30 -7.11
N VAL A 29 5.96 4.97 -7.48
CA VAL A 29 7.05 4.71 -6.53
C VAL A 29 7.92 5.95 -6.50
N THR A 30 7.97 6.61 -5.34
CA THR A 30 8.67 7.89 -5.17
C THR A 30 9.15 8.02 -3.73
N PRO A 31 10.20 8.81 -3.45
CA PRO A 31 10.54 9.22 -2.10
C PRO A 31 9.33 9.91 -1.43
N PRO A 32 9.22 9.87 -0.09
CA PRO A 32 8.17 10.57 0.63
C PRO A 32 8.28 12.08 0.39
N PHE A 33 7.14 12.76 0.25
CA PHE A 33 7.13 14.21 0.13
C PHE A 33 7.59 14.85 1.45
N LEU A 34 8.61 15.70 1.40
CA LEU A 34 9.30 16.24 2.59
C LEU A 34 8.62 17.47 3.22
N GLU A 35 7.39 17.83 2.83
CA GLU A 35 6.73 19.06 3.28
C GLU A 35 5.68 18.85 4.38
N LEU A 36 5.77 19.68 5.43
CA LEU A 36 4.97 19.74 6.66
C LEU A 36 3.50 20.17 6.41
N PRO A 37 2.51 19.85 7.28
CA PRO A 37 2.26 18.61 8.04
C PRO A 37 1.32 17.68 7.24
N PRO A 38 1.27 16.35 7.51
CA PRO A 38 0.41 15.48 6.73
C PRO A 38 -1.03 15.62 7.23
N ILE A 39 -1.93 16.13 6.39
CA ILE A 39 -3.36 15.98 6.67
C ILE A 39 -3.76 14.51 6.46
N GLN A 40 -3.00 13.67 5.74
CA GLN A 40 -3.37 12.27 5.47
C GLN A 40 -2.30 11.27 5.93
N PRO A 41 -2.69 10.02 6.27
CA PRO A 41 -1.73 8.94 6.51
C PRO A 41 -0.77 8.73 5.35
N GLU A 42 0.52 8.61 5.64
CA GLU A 42 1.56 8.29 4.67
C GLU A 42 1.70 6.77 4.47
N PRO A 43 2.05 6.29 3.26
CA PRO A 43 2.40 4.90 3.02
C PRO A 43 3.70 4.53 3.73
N VAL A 44 3.99 3.22 3.79
CA VAL A 44 5.23 2.73 4.39
C VAL A 44 6.46 3.24 3.62
N LEU A 45 7.44 3.74 4.38
CA LEU A 45 8.72 4.20 3.87
C LEU A 45 9.72 3.06 3.77
N GLY A 46 10.50 3.04 2.68
CA GLY A 46 11.61 2.12 2.51
C GLY A 46 11.20 0.74 1.97
N ILE A 47 10.15 0.68 1.14
CA ILE A 47 9.73 -0.59 0.50
C ILE A 47 10.85 -1.23 -0.32
N ASN A 48 11.78 -0.44 -0.83
CA ASN A 48 12.93 -0.89 -1.61
C ASN A 48 14.03 -1.54 -0.75
N PHE A 49 14.13 -1.22 0.55
CA PHE A 49 15.24 -1.66 1.39
C PHE A 49 15.37 -3.19 1.48
N ALA A 50 14.24 -3.87 1.65
CA ALA A 50 14.21 -5.31 1.85
C ALA A 50 14.09 -6.13 0.55
N ARG A 51 14.04 -5.47 -0.63
CA ARG A 51 13.70 -6.10 -1.91
C ARG A 51 14.62 -7.28 -2.24
N ASP A 52 15.93 -7.06 -2.16
CA ASP A 52 16.93 -8.06 -2.54
C ASP A 52 17.36 -8.95 -1.37
N GLY A 53 16.85 -8.68 -0.16
CA GLY A 53 17.13 -9.43 1.07
C GLY A 53 16.19 -10.61 1.34
N MET A 54 15.16 -10.82 0.50
CA MET A 54 14.21 -11.93 0.62
C MET A 54 13.73 -12.42 -0.75
N LEU A 55 12.97 -13.53 -0.78
CA LEU A 55 12.37 -14.00 -2.02
C LEU A 55 11.43 -12.92 -2.57
N ARG A 56 11.49 -12.66 -3.89
CA ARG A 56 10.67 -11.65 -4.57
C ARG A 56 9.19 -11.73 -4.19
N LYS A 57 8.65 -12.95 -4.04
CA LYS A 57 7.25 -13.17 -3.62
C LYS A 57 6.96 -12.72 -2.19
N ASP A 58 7.88 -12.97 -1.27
CA ASP A 58 7.70 -12.61 0.15
C ASP A 58 7.85 -11.10 0.31
N TRP A 59 8.73 -10.48 -0.48
CA TRP A 59 8.79 -9.03 -0.59
C TRP A 59 7.50 -8.42 -1.14
N LEU A 60 6.95 -8.97 -2.22
CA LEU A 60 5.68 -8.50 -2.78
C LEU A 60 4.52 -8.63 -1.77
N ARG A 61 4.47 -9.74 -1.03
CA ARG A 61 3.50 -9.94 0.06
C ARG A 61 3.68 -8.93 1.20
N LEU A 62 4.91 -8.64 1.58
CA LEU A 62 5.22 -7.63 2.60
C LEU A 62 4.74 -6.25 2.16
N VAL A 63 5.07 -5.84 0.93
CA VAL A 63 4.59 -4.57 0.35
C VAL A 63 3.06 -4.54 0.33
N ALA A 64 2.40 -5.62 -0.10
CA ALA A 64 0.95 -5.71 -0.15
C ALA A 64 0.30 -5.54 1.23
N ALA A 65 0.81 -6.22 2.27
CA ALA A 65 0.32 -6.06 3.64
C ALA A 65 0.45 -4.62 4.16
N HIS A 66 1.54 -3.94 3.81
CA HIS A 66 1.70 -2.52 4.13
C HIS A 66 0.73 -1.63 3.35
N CYS A 67 0.44 -1.94 2.08
CA CYS A 67 -0.58 -1.24 1.29
C CYS A 67 -1.97 -1.39 1.92
N ASP A 68 -2.37 -2.59 2.34
CA ASP A 68 -3.65 -2.83 3.01
C ASP A 68 -3.78 -1.98 4.29
N SER A 69 -2.70 -1.95 5.09
CA SER A 69 -2.65 -1.16 6.32
C SER A 69 -2.76 0.35 6.05
N TRP A 70 -2.09 0.82 5.00
CA TRP A 70 -2.15 2.22 4.59
C TRP A 70 -3.53 2.63 4.06
N LEU A 71 -4.13 1.80 3.20
CA LEU A 71 -5.50 2.00 2.69
C LEU A 71 -6.51 2.04 3.84
N PHE A 72 -6.41 1.14 4.80
CA PHE A 72 -7.27 1.15 5.98
C PHE A 72 -7.10 2.43 6.82
N SER A 73 -5.87 2.91 6.97
CA SER A 73 -5.58 4.17 7.64
C SER A 73 -6.21 5.36 6.91
N LEU A 74 -6.10 5.43 5.57
CA LEU A 74 -6.75 6.44 4.75
C LEU A 74 -8.28 6.42 4.90
N VAL A 75 -8.89 5.24 4.84
CA VAL A 75 -10.34 5.08 4.99
C VAL A 75 -10.78 5.55 6.38
N SER A 76 -10.04 5.20 7.43
CA SER A 76 -10.32 5.65 8.79
C SER A 76 -10.16 7.16 8.94
N PHE A 77 -9.12 7.73 8.33
CA PHE A 77 -8.85 9.16 8.33
C PHE A 77 -9.98 9.96 7.67
N PHE A 78 -10.35 9.61 6.44
CA PHE A 78 -11.45 10.26 5.72
C PHE A 78 -12.83 9.97 6.34
N GLY A 79 -12.97 8.79 6.96
CA GLY A 79 -14.18 8.38 7.69
C GLY A 79 -14.28 8.93 9.11
N SER A 80 -13.36 9.79 9.56
CA SER A 80 -13.28 10.26 10.96
C SER A 80 -14.56 10.95 11.47
N ARG A 81 -15.37 11.52 10.57
CA ARG A 81 -16.64 12.20 10.91
C ARG A 81 -17.87 11.32 10.78
N LEU A 82 -17.72 10.09 10.29
CA LEU A 82 -18.81 9.13 10.20
C LEU A 82 -19.25 8.68 11.59
N THR A 83 -20.54 8.43 11.75
CA THR A 83 -21.10 7.74 12.92
C THR A 83 -20.56 6.31 13.02
N ARG A 84 -20.76 5.67 14.17
CA ARG A 84 -20.36 4.26 14.36
C ARG A 84 -20.99 3.35 13.29
N ASP A 85 -22.27 3.53 13.02
CA ASP A 85 -23.00 2.65 12.10
C ASP A 85 -22.56 2.86 10.65
N GLU A 86 -22.22 4.10 10.26
CA GLU A 86 -21.63 4.40 8.95
C GLU A 86 -20.21 3.81 8.81
N ARG A 87 -19.38 3.87 9.87
CA ARG A 87 -18.07 3.21 9.87
C ARG A 87 -18.17 1.69 9.76
N ASN A 88 -19.15 1.08 10.42
CA ASN A 88 -19.41 -0.36 10.30
C ASN A 88 -19.79 -0.72 8.85
N ARG A 89 -20.73 0.01 8.23
CA ARG A 89 -21.09 -0.21 6.82
C ARG A 89 -19.92 -0.02 5.86
N LEU A 90 -19.07 0.96 6.12
CA LEU A 90 -17.86 1.20 5.34
C LEU A 90 -16.86 0.04 5.48
N PHE A 91 -16.69 -0.47 6.70
CA PHE A 91 -15.85 -1.64 6.97
C PHE A 91 -16.39 -2.90 6.31
N ASP A 92 -17.70 -3.15 6.36
CA ASP A 92 -18.32 -4.29 5.66
C ASP A 92 -18.00 -4.23 4.16
N ARG A 93 -18.19 -3.06 3.52
CA ARG A 93 -17.87 -2.86 2.10
C ARG A 93 -16.39 -3.01 1.76
N LEU A 94 -15.48 -2.68 2.67
CA LEU A 94 -14.06 -2.91 2.48
C LEU A 94 -13.74 -4.41 2.47
N ASN A 95 -14.34 -5.17 3.39
CA ASN A 95 -14.10 -6.61 3.53
C ASN A 95 -14.84 -7.47 2.49
N ASP A 96 -15.81 -6.92 1.75
CA ASP A 96 -16.40 -7.58 0.58
C ASP A 96 -15.39 -7.75 -0.57
N LEU A 97 -14.24 -7.05 -0.51
CA LEU A 97 -13.17 -7.14 -1.48
C LEU A 97 -11.98 -7.92 -0.88
N PRO A 98 -11.26 -8.72 -1.69
CA PRO A 98 -10.00 -9.30 -1.25
C PRO A 98 -8.99 -8.18 -0.96
N THR A 99 -8.18 -8.40 0.05
CA THR A 99 -7.02 -7.55 0.36
C THR A 99 -5.99 -7.61 -0.78
N VAL A 100 -5.14 -6.59 -0.87
CA VAL A 100 -4.03 -6.60 -1.82
C VAL A 100 -3.10 -7.79 -1.52
N TYR A 101 -2.92 -8.11 -0.24
CA TYR A 101 -2.17 -9.30 0.18
C TYR A 101 -2.76 -10.60 -0.37
N GLU A 102 -4.07 -10.80 -0.27
CA GLU A 102 -4.75 -11.98 -0.80
C GLU A 102 -4.65 -12.06 -2.32
N GLU A 103 -4.84 -10.93 -3.02
CA GLU A 103 -4.68 -10.87 -4.48
C GLU A 103 -3.26 -11.23 -4.91
N VAL A 104 -2.24 -10.70 -4.25
CA VAL A 104 -0.83 -11.03 -4.55
C VAL A 104 -0.53 -12.49 -4.24
N THR A 105 -1.05 -13.01 -3.12
CA THR A 105 -0.78 -14.40 -2.69
C THR A 105 -1.46 -15.42 -3.59
N ASN A 106 -2.69 -15.15 -4.03
CA ASN A 106 -3.48 -16.07 -4.85
C ASN A 106 -3.03 -16.07 -6.32
N ASN A 107 -2.64 -14.92 -6.86
CA ASN A 107 -2.24 -14.80 -8.26
C ASN A 107 -0.73 -15.05 -8.49
N HIS A 108 0.09 -15.03 -7.43
CA HIS A 108 1.54 -15.28 -7.51
C HIS A 108 2.01 -16.30 -6.45
N PRO A 109 1.62 -17.59 -6.58
CA PRO A 109 1.96 -18.62 -5.61
C PRO A 109 3.42 -19.12 -5.66
N GLY A 110 4.14 -18.85 -6.78
CA GLY A 110 5.48 -19.36 -7.09
C GLY A 110 6.62 -18.63 -6.38
#